data_AF-A0A0B4CEC1-F1
#
_entry.id   AF-A0A0B4CEC1-F1
#
_cell.length_a   1.000
_cell.length_b   1.000
_cell.length_c   1.000
_cell.angle_alpha   90.00
_cell.angle_beta   90.00
_cell.angle_gamma   90.00
#
_symmetry.space_group_name_H-M   'P 1'
#
loop_
_entity.id
_entity.type
_entity.pdbx_description
1 polymer ?
#
loop_
_entity_poly.entity_id
_entity_poly.type
_entity_poly.pdbx_seq_one_letter_code
_entity_poly.pdbx_strand_id
1 'polypeptide(L)'
;ILFILAFIPQFVDPAQPILPQFLIYGGTIAVLGFIVKSGVGMTAGGLGRALARNPIIERVLRWVTAGGFGALAARVAFAGARP
;
A
#
# COMPACT_ATOMS: atom_id res chain seq x y z
N ILE A 1 8.35 2.92 0.86
CA ILE A 1 8.48 4.39 0.92
C ILE A 1 9.59 4.88 -0.01
N LEU A 2 10.68 4.10 -0.17
CA LEU A 2 11.80 4.40 -1.07
C LEU A 2 11.39 4.72 -2.51
N PHE A 3 10.42 3.98 -3.07
CA PHE A 3 9.85 4.27 -4.39
C PHE A 3 9.28 5.70 -4.48
N ILE A 4 8.58 6.16 -3.45
CA ILE A 4 7.95 7.48 -3.43
C ILE A 4 9.01 8.58 -3.24
N LEU A 5 10.07 8.29 -2.46
CA LEU A 5 11.21 9.20 -2.32
C LEU A 5 11.92 9.47 -3.65
N ALA A 6 11.94 8.50 -4.57
CA ALA A 6 12.54 8.68 -5.89
C ALA A 6 11.80 9.71 -6.77
N PHE A 7 10.54 10.05 -6.43
CA PHE A 7 9.78 11.10 -7.10
C PHE A 7 9.92 12.47 -6.44
N ILE A 8 10.51 12.58 -5.24
CA ILE A 8 10.71 13.88 -4.56
C ILE A 8 11.60 14.84 -5.37
N PRO A 9 12.70 14.41 -6.02
CA PRO A 9 13.57 15.30 -6.78
C PRO A 9 12.85 16.16 -7.83
N GLN A 10 11.70 15.71 -8.36
CA GLN A 10 10.93 16.47 -9.36
C GLN A 10 10.24 17.72 -8.78
N PHE A 11 10.13 17.83 -7.45
CA PHE A 11 9.51 18.97 -6.74
C PHE A 11 10.54 19.90 -6.08
N VAL A 12 11.82 19.55 -6.14
CA VAL A 12 12.92 20.29 -5.51
C VAL A 12 13.49 21.29 -6.53
N ASP A 13 13.68 22.52 -6.11
CA ASP A 13 14.43 23.52 -6.88
C ASP A 13 15.94 23.31 -6.64
N PRO A 14 16.73 22.96 -7.67
CA PRO A 14 18.17 22.76 -7.55
C PRO A 14 18.95 24.07 -7.32
N ALA A 15 18.35 25.25 -7.54
CA ALA A 15 18.98 26.54 -7.25
C ALA A 15 18.96 26.90 -5.74
N GLN A 16 18.25 26.13 -4.93
CA GLN A 16 18.08 26.32 -3.49
C GLN A 16 18.68 25.13 -2.70
N PRO A 17 18.96 25.27 -1.39
CA PRO A 17 19.43 24.16 -0.57
C PRO A 17 18.49 22.94 -0.64
N ILE A 18 19.03 21.80 -1.06
CA ILE A 18 18.25 20.58 -1.37
C ILE A 18 17.76 19.89 -0.08
N LEU A 19 18.60 19.83 0.96
CA LEU A 19 18.32 19.07 2.17
C LEU A 19 17.03 19.52 2.89
N PRO A 20 16.77 20.82 3.13
CA PRO A 20 15.51 21.27 3.74
C PRO A 20 14.29 20.92 2.89
N GLN A 21 14.35 21.12 1.58
CA GLN A 21 13.25 20.81 0.66
C GLN A 21 12.92 19.31 0.67
N PHE A 22 13.96 18.46 0.64
CA PHE A 22 13.82 17.02 0.67
C PHE A 22 13.21 16.53 2.00
N LEU A 23 13.63 17.10 3.12
CA LEU A 23 13.07 16.79 4.45
C LEU A 23 11.61 17.24 4.57
N ILE A 24 11.25 18.40 4.01
CA ILE A 24 9.87 18.89 4.01
C ILE A 24 8.99 17.96 3.17
N TYR A 25 9.31 17.76 1.89
CA TYR A 25 8.49 16.91 1.01
C TYR A 25 8.45 15.45 1.47
N GLY A 26 9.60 14.89 1.84
CA GLY A 26 9.69 13.53 2.36
C GLY A 26 8.94 13.37 3.67
N GLY A 27 9.06 14.34 4.58
CA GLY A 27 8.35 14.39 5.86
C GLY A 27 6.84 14.47 5.67
N THR A 28 6.35 15.38 4.83
CA THR A 28 4.92 15.52 4.52
C THR A 28 4.32 14.21 4.00
N ILE A 29 4.98 13.59 3.02
CA ILE A 29 4.54 12.31 2.44
C ILE A 29 4.57 11.20 3.49
N ALA A 30 5.62 11.14 4.31
CA ALA A 30 5.76 10.14 5.36
C ALA A 30 4.65 10.27 6.42
N VAL A 31 4.34 11.49 6.86
CA VAL A 31 3.27 11.78 7.84
C VAL A 31 1.90 11.42 7.27
N LEU A 32 1.58 11.87 6.05
CA LEU A 32 0.32 11.51 5.39
C LEU A 32 0.18 9.99 5.23
N GLY A 33 1.23 9.33 4.76
CA GLY A 33 1.27 7.88 4.62
C GLY A 33 1.14 7.16 5.97
N PHE A 34 1.74 7.69 7.03
CA PHE A 34 1.59 7.16 8.38
C PHE A 34 0.16 7.29 8.88
N ILE A 35 -0.49 8.45 8.74
CA ILE A 35 -1.88 8.67 9.16
C ILE A 35 -2.81 7.65 8.49
N VAL A 36 -2.70 7.49 7.16
CA VAL A 36 -3.54 6.54 6.42
C VAL A 36 -3.28 5.11 6.87
N LYS A 37 -2.01 4.69 6.97
CA LYS A 37 -1.64 3.34 7.39
C LYS A 37 -2.07 3.04 8.82
N SER A 38 -1.90 3.98 9.73
CA SER A 38 -2.31 3.85 11.13
C SER A 38 -3.83 3.78 11.22
N GLY A 39 -4.56 4.61 10.47
CA GLY A 39 -6.03 4.53 10.40
C GLY A 39 -6.50 3.15 9.90
N VAL A 40 -5.90 2.63 8.83
CA VAL A 40 -6.20 1.27 8.33
C VAL A 40 -5.78 0.20 9.33
N GLY A 41 -4.63 0.32 9.98
CA GLY A 41 -4.15 -0.66 10.95
C GLY A 41 -5.01 -0.74 12.21
N MET A 42 -5.40 0.42 12.75
CA MET A 42 -6.28 0.52 13.92
C MET A 42 -7.67 -0.05 13.61
N THR A 43 -8.22 0.28 12.43
CA THR A 43 -9.51 -0.27 12.00
C THR A 43 -9.40 -1.77 11.73
N ALA A 44 -8.35 -2.25 11.07
CA ALA A 44 -8.13 -3.68 10.82
C ALA A 44 -7.99 -4.51 12.11
N GLY A 45 -7.33 -4.00 13.15
CA GLY A 45 -7.18 -4.72 14.42
C GLY A 45 -8.47 -4.83 15.25
N GLY A 46 -9.39 -3.87 15.11
CA GLY A 46 -10.71 -3.89 15.74
C GLY A 46 -11.74 -4.63 14.91
N LEU A 47 -11.93 -4.19 13.66
CA LEU A 47 -12.86 -4.81 12.70
C LEU A 47 -12.45 -6.24 12.36
N GLY A 48 -11.16 -6.55 12.20
CA GLY A 48 -10.71 -7.92 11.91
C GLY A 48 -11.14 -8.93 12.96
N ARG A 49 -11.09 -8.55 14.25
CA ARG A 49 -11.59 -9.40 15.36
C ARG A 49 -13.11 -9.53 15.37
N ALA A 50 -13.84 -8.47 15.03
CA ALA A 50 -15.30 -8.51 14.91
C ALA A 50 -15.77 -9.33 13.69
N LEU A 51 -15.10 -9.18 12.54
CA LEU A 51 -15.40 -9.89 11.30
C LEU A 51 -15.05 -11.39 11.40
N ALA A 52 -13.96 -11.74 12.07
CA ALA A 52 -13.56 -13.14 12.29
C ALA A 52 -14.52 -13.92 13.22
N ARG A 53 -15.39 -13.25 13.97
CA ARG A 53 -16.45 -13.93 14.73
C ARG A 53 -17.60 -14.41 13.85
N ASN A 54 -17.75 -13.89 12.63
CA ASN A 54 -18.82 -14.30 11.73
C ASN A 54 -18.28 -15.27 10.64
N PRO A 55 -18.71 -16.54 10.64
CA PRO A 55 -18.20 -17.55 9.72
C PRO A 55 -18.51 -17.24 8.24
N ILE A 56 -19.55 -16.45 7.95
CA ILE A 56 -19.88 -16.03 6.58
C ILE A 56 -18.85 -15.02 6.07
N ILE A 57 -18.48 -14.04 6.90
CA ILE A 57 -17.53 -13.00 6.51
C ILE A 57 -16.14 -13.59 6.32
N GLU A 58 -15.72 -14.50 7.21
CA GLU A 58 -14.45 -15.22 7.07
C GLU A 58 -14.39 -15.97 5.74
N ARG A 59 -15.49 -16.65 5.35
CA ARG A 59 -15.56 -17.40 4.10
C ARG A 59 -15.50 -16.48 2.88
N VAL A 60 -16.16 -15.33 2.91
CA VAL A 60 -16.07 -14.31 1.85
C VAL A 60 -14.65 -13.77 1.75
N LEU A 61 -14.01 -13.37 2.86
CA LEU A 61 -12.63 -12.88 2.88
C LEU A 61 -11.67 -13.91 2.26
N ARG A 62 -11.86 -15.19 2.62
CA ARG A 62 -11.06 -16.31 2.11
C ARG A 62 -11.21 -16.48 0.61
N TRP A 63 -12.43 -16.45 0.09
CA TRP A 63 -12.69 -16.57 -1.36
C TRP A 63 -12.21 -15.35 -2.14
N VAL A 64 -12.38 -14.14 -1.64
CA VAL A 64 -11.89 -12.91 -2.27
C VAL A 64 -10.36 -12.92 -2.35
N THR A 65 -9.70 -13.27 -1.24
CA THR A 65 -8.24 -13.35 -1.17
C THR A 65 -7.71 -14.43 -2.10
N ALA A 66 -8.28 -15.64 -2.05
CA ALA A 66 -7.92 -16.75 -2.94
C ALA A 66 -8.18 -16.41 -4.41
N GLY A 67 -9.30 -15.76 -4.72
CA GLY A 67 -9.65 -15.29 -6.05
C GLY A 67 -8.67 -14.25 -6.58
N GLY A 68 -8.27 -13.28 -5.76
CA GLY A 68 -7.29 -12.25 -6.11
C GLY A 68 -5.91 -12.84 -6.42
N PHE A 69 -5.39 -13.69 -5.53
CA PHE A 69 -4.12 -14.39 -5.77
C PHE A 69 -4.20 -15.35 -6.95
N GLY A 70 -5.31 -16.08 -7.10
CA GLY A 70 -5.54 -16.96 -8.24
C GLY A 70 -5.57 -16.20 -9.57
N ALA A 71 -6.24 -15.05 -9.63
CA ALA A 71 -6.28 -14.19 -10.81
C ALA A 71 -4.89 -13.65 -11.17
N LEU A 72 -4.10 -13.24 -10.17
CA LEU A 72 -2.72 -12.81 -10.39
C LEU A 72 -1.83 -13.96 -10.89
N ALA A 73 -1.94 -15.15 -10.28
CA ALA A 73 -1.20 -16.33 -10.70
C ALA A 73 -1.56 -16.74 -12.14
N ALA A 74 -2.86 -16.72 -12.48
CA ALA A 74 -3.33 -16.96 -13.84
C ALA A 74 -2.76 -15.91 -14.81
N ARG A 75 -2.83 -14.62 -14.47
CA ARG A 75 -2.24 -13.55 -15.29
C ARG A 75 -0.75 -13.80 -15.54
N VAL A 76 0.02 -14.16 -14.52
CA VAL A 76 1.46 -14.45 -14.65
C VAL A 76 1.69 -15.69 -15.52
N ALA A 77 0.94 -16.77 -15.30
CA ALA A 77 1.02 -17.98 -16.10
C ALA A 77 0.74 -17.69 -17.59
N PHE A 78 -0.31 -16.92 -17.91
CA PHE A 78 -0.63 -16.55 -19.29
C PHE A 78 0.31 -15.49 -19.89
N ALA A 79 0.86 -14.59 -19.07
CA ALA A 79 1.86 -13.63 -19.53
C ALA A 79 3.23 -14.28 -19.80
N GLY A 80 3.60 -15.27 -18.99
CA GLY A 80 4.81 -16.09 -19.16
C GLY A 80 4.66 -17.23 -20.17
N ALA A 81 3.44 -17.63 -20.52
CA ALA A 81 3.14 -18.65 -21.53
C ALA A 81 3.09 -18.10 -22.97
N ARG A 82 3.69 -16.93 -23.22
CA ARG A 82 3.91 -16.42 -24.58
C ARG A 82 5.26 -16.95 -25.07
N PRO A 83 5.32 -17.77 -26.14
CA PRO A 83 6.59 -18.17 -26.75
C PRO A 83 7.36 -16.98 -27.31
#